data_AF-A0A7S2YZM9-F1
#
_entry.id   AF-A0A7S2YZM9-F1
#
_cell.length_a   1.000
_cell.length_b   1.000
_cell.length_c   1.000
_cell.angle_alpha   90.00
_cell.angle_beta   90.00
_cell.angle_gamma   90.00
#
_symmetry.space_group_name_H-M   'P 1'
#
loop_
_entity.id
_entity.type
_entity.pdbx_description
1 polymer ?
#
loop_
_entity_poly.entity_id
_entity_poly.type
_entity_poly.pdbx_seq_one_letter_code
_entity_poly.pdbx_strand_id
1 'polypeptide(L)'
;MVRTFGLLDVILDMPSEVKERLPTGYSEPCIQCATFMAEAMRGELESVQVSPQHAKKVGILAALLLPLRDFSAITEKKKEVGLTEHIVGLCLKKKKDAALAALLQRAASDILEAHSHAASGGADDVGGIPDEAKVKLGLAIRSAKDLWKVAARLAHILQLPFGKSLNDQGGAACSADPCSPGEEELAKAALFVSRVEEKAVALKLDKAWQIKPLINGKELMSVLNARGPIIGKAVGEMVNWQLAHPDGSVEECKAFLLKIKPTLE
;
A
#
# COMPACT_ATOMS: atom_id res chain seq x y z
N MET A 1 16.56 10.93 -22.48
CA MET A 1 15.66 11.72 -23.34
C MET A 1 14.48 12.35 -22.57
N VAL A 2 13.87 11.66 -21.60
CA VAL A 2 12.78 12.25 -20.75
C VAL A 2 13.26 13.40 -19.83
N ARG A 3 14.51 13.34 -19.34
CA ARG A 3 15.09 14.28 -18.36
C ARG A 3 15.26 15.71 -18.86
N THR A 4 15.70 15.88 -20.11
CA THR A 4 16.21 17.16 -20.63
C THR A 4 15.10 18.15 -20.99
N PHE A 5 13.85 17.70 -21.06
CA PHE A 5 12.72 18.50 -21.54
C PHE A 5 11.67 18.83 -20.48
N GLY A 6 11.91 18.49 -19.19
CA GLY A 6 10.89 18.67 -18.15
C GLY A 6 9.62 17.85 -18.46
N LEU A 7 9.76 16.73 -19.17
CA LEU A 7 8.61 15.97 -19.68
C LEU A 7 7.68 15.48 -18.59
N LEU A 8 8.16 15.27 -17.36
CA LEU A 8 7.28 14.93 -16.25
C LEU A 8 6.32 16.08 -15.91
N ASP A 9 6.79 17.34 -15.91
CA ASP A 9 5.93 18.52 -15.75
C ASP A 9 4.97 18.74 -16.93
N VAL A 10 5.30 18.20 -18.11
CA VAL A 10 4.45 18.26 -19.31
C VAL A 10 3.42 17.12 -19.33
N ILE A 11 3.79 15.93 -18.86
CA ILE A 11 2.95 14.73 -18.85
C ILE A 11 2.01 14.74 -17.64
N LEU A 12 2.52 15.17 -16.49
CA LEU A 12 1.75 15.34 -15.27
C LEU A 12 1.37 16.81 -15.17
N ASP A 13 0.14 17.12 -15.56
CA ASP A 13 -0.49 18.43 -15.40
C ASP A 13 -0.65 18.74 -13.90
N MET A 14 0.45 19.15 -13.29
CA MET A 14 0.58 19.38 -11.86
C MET A 14 -0.19 20.65 -11.47
N PRO A 15 -1.10 20.60 -10.48
CA PRO A 15 -1.75 21.81 -9.99
C PRO A 15 -0.73 22.84 -9.54
N SER A 16 -0.95 24.11 -9.86
CA SER A 16 0.02 25.19 -9.62
C SER A 16 0.36 25.32 -8.13
N GLU A 17 -0.66 25.15 -7.27
CA GLU A 17 -0.54 25.22 -5.82
C GLU A 17 0.34 24.10 -5.24
N VAL A 18 0.35 22.93 -5.91
CA VAL A 18 1.20 21.81 -5.52
C VAL A 18 2.61 22.04 -6.05
N LYS A 19 2.74 22.50 -7.29
CA LYS A 19 4.03 22.74 -7.95
C LYS A 19 4.93 23.69 -7.16
N GLU A 20 4.35 24.72 -6.54
CA GLU A 20 5.06 25.67 -5.66
C GLU A 20 5.63 25.03 -4.39
N ARG A 21 5.04 23.92 -3.93
CA ARG A 21 5.46 23.18 -2.73
C ARG A 21 6.47 22.08 -3.02
N LEU A 22 6.69 21.75 -4.30
CA LEU A 22 7.60 20.66 -4.67
C LEU A 22 9.06 21.12 -4.62
N PRO A 23 9.98 20.29 -4.11
CA PRO A 23 11.40 20.60 -4.16
C PRO A 23 11.91 20.63 -5.60
N THR A 24 12.95 21.43 -5.84
CA THR A 24 13.63 21.42 -7.15
C THR A 24 14.19 20.02 -7.43
N GLY A 25 13.97 19.53 -8.65
CA GLY A 25 14.41 18.18 -9.04
C GLY A 25 13.52 17.05 -8.56
N TYR A 26 12.29 17.32 -8.08
CA TYR A 26 11.35 16.27 -7.65
C TYR A 26 11.10 15.16 -8.69
N SER A 27 11.25 15.48 -9.99
CA SER A 27 10.99 14.55 -11.08
C SER A 27 11.98 13.40 -11.14
N GLU A 28 13.18 13.60 -10.61
CA GLU A 28 14.28 12.66 -10.60
C GLU A 28 13.98 11.39 -9.77
N PRO A 29 13.69 11.50 -8.45
CA PRO A 29 13.29 10.33 -7.65
C PRO A 29 12.01 9.65 -8.16
N CYS A 30 11.09 10.41 -8.76
CA CYS A 30 9.88 9.87 -9.41
C CYS A 30 10.24 8.94 -10.57
N ILE A 31 11.13 9.38 -11.47
CA ILE A 31 11.60 8.59 -12.62
C ILE A 31 12.41 7.36 -12.14
N GLN A 32 13.23 7.51 -11.10
CA GLN A 32 13.97 6.39 -10.51
C GLN A 32 13.04 5.31 -9.97
N CYS A 33 12.01 5.68 -9.20
CA CYS A 33 11.01 4.74 -8.72
C CYS A 33 10.30 3.99 -9.86
N ALA A 34 9.86 4.72 -10.90
CA ALA A 34 9.18 4.14 -12.04
C ALA A 34 10.06 3.18 -12.84
N THR A 35 11.34 3.55 -13.02
CA THR A 35 12.33 2.72 -13.72
C THR A 35 12.63 1.46 -12.91
N PHE A 36 12.84 1.58 -11.60
CA PHE A 36 13.03 0.45 -10.71
C PHE A 36 11.87 -0.54 -10.80
N MET A 37 10.63 -0.04 -10.68
CA MET A 37 9.44 -0.88 -10.76
C MET A 37 9.32 -1.57 -12.13
N ALA A 38 9.62 -0.86 -13.23
CA ALA A 38 9.55 -1.43 -14.56
C ALA A 38 10.52 -2.59 -14.77
N GLU A 39 11.74 -2.50 -14.21
CA GLU A 39 12.76 -3.54 -14.22
C GLU A 39 12.46 -4.67 -13.25
N ALA A 40 12.04 -4.38 -12.02
CA ALA A 40 11.67 -5.37 -11.00
C ALA A 40 10.42 -6.20 -11.38
N MET A 41 9.66 -5.75 -12.38
CA MET A 41 8.53 -6.48 -12.97
C MET A 41 8.88 -7.08 -14.35
N ARG A 42 10.15 -7.04 -14.76
CA ARG A 42 10.62 -7.69 -15.99
C ARG A 42 10.81 -9.19 -15.70
N GLY A 43 10.00 -10.04 -16.32
CA GLY A 43 10.16 -11.51 -16.26
C GLY A 43 9.28 -12.25 -15.26
N GLU A 44 8.62 -11.56 -14.32
CA GLU A 44 7.82 -12.22 -13.26
C GLU A 44 6.35 -11.84 -13.33
N LEU A 45 5.53 -12.56 -14.10
CA LEU A 45 4.07 -12.41 -13.95
C LEU A 45 3.29 -13.65 -14.44
N GLU A 46 3.72 -14.84 -14.00
CA GLU A 46 3.06 -16.10 -14.39
C GLU A 46 1.93 -16.56 -13.45
N SER A 47 1.60 -15.82 -12.38
CA SER A 47 0.60 -16.26 -11.38
C SER A 47 -0.45 -15.23 -10.95
N VAL A 48 -0.64 -14.14 -11.71
CA VAL A 48 -1.62 -13.09 -11.38
C VAL A 48 -2.92 -13.30 -12.17
N GLN A 49 -4.07 -13.39 -11.50
CA GLN A 49 -5.39 -13.46 -12.17
C GLN A 49 -5.73 -12.17 -12.94
N VAL A 50 -5.15 -11.05 -12.51
CA VAL A 50 -5.16 -9.77 -13.23
C VAL A 50 -4.20 -9.83 -14.42
N SER A 51 -4.62 -9.29 -15.57
CA SER A 51 -3.77 -9.19 -16.76
C SER A 51 -2.38 -8.65 -16.41
N PRO A 52 -1.31 -9.34 -16.82
CA PRO A 52 0.03 -8.95 -16.45
C PRO A 52 0.42 -7.52 -16.81
N GLN A 53 -0.06 -7.08 -17.96
CA GLN A 53 0.16 -5.74 -18.46
C GLN A 53 -0.55 -4.68 -17.60
N HIS A 54 -1.73 -5.00 -17.06
CA HIS A 54 -2.45 -4.10 -16.18
C HIS A 54 -1.74 -3.95 -14.83
N ALA A 55 -1.33 -5.07 -14.20
CA ALA A 55 -0.56 -5.04 -12.96
C ALA A 55 0.73 -4.22 -13.11
N LYS A 56 1.49 -4.47 -14.19
CA LYS A 56 2.70 -3.70 -14.51
C LYS A 56 2.43 -2.22 -14.68
N LYS A 57 1.41 -1.86 -15.47
CA LYS A 57 1.03 -0.47 -15.69
C LYS A 57 0.71 0.26 -14.38
N VAL A 58 -0.17 -0.31 -13.56
CA VAL A 58 -0.59 0.35 -12.31
C VAL A 58 0.56 0.38 -11.29
N GLY A 59 1.39 -0.66 -11.23
CA GLY A 59 2.60 -0.67 -10.41
C GLY A 59 3.57 0.46 -10.77
N ILE A 60 3.84 0.66 -12.08
CA ILE A 60 4.70 1.76 -12.56
C ILE A 60 4.09 3.13 -12.23
N LEU A 61 2.78 3.31 -12.39
CA LEU A 61 2.11 4.56 -12.03
C LEU A 61 2.20 4.85 -10.52
N ALA A 62 1.99 3.83 -9.68
CA ALA A 62 2.12 3.95 -8.24
C ALA A 62 3.56 4.28 -7.83
N ALA A 63 4.56 3.67 -8.49
CA ALA A 63 5.97 3.93 -8.25
C ALA A 63 6.38 5.34 -8.70
N LEU A 64 5.93 5.78 -9.88
CA LEU A 64 6.24 7.11 -10.44
C LEU A 64 5.88 8.24 -9.47
N LEU A 65 4.75 8.12 -8.77
CA LEU A 65 4.26 9.14 -7.84
C LEU A 65 4.55 8.80 -6.37
N LEU A 66 5.31 7.74 -6.11
CA LEU A 66 5.62 7.28 -4.75
C LEU A 66 6.35 8.34 -3.90
N PRO A 67 7.31 9.11 -4.44
CA PRO A 67 7.95 10.19 -3.66
C PRO A 67 7.00 11.35 -3.33
N LEU A 68 5.87 11.45 -4.05
CA LEU A 68 4.87 12.51 -3.88
C LEU A 68 3.62 12.05 -3.11
N ARG A 69 3.64 10.84 -2.54
CA ARG A 69 2.46 10.19 -1.93
C ARG A 69 1.82 10.98 -0.79
N ASP A 70 2.58 11.81 -0.08
CA ASP A 70 2.10 12.59 1.07
C ASP A 70 1.65 14.00 0.68
N PHE A 71 1.68 14.32 -0.62
CA PHE A 71 1.10 15.55 -1.14
C PHE A 71 -0.39 15.37 -1.43
N SER A 72 -1.13 16.45 -1.34
CA SER A 72 -2.55 16.54 -1.67
C SER A 72 -2.82 17.68 -2.64
N ALA A 73 -3.91 17.57 -3.39
CA ALA A 73 -4.42 18.59 -4.28
C ALA A 73 -5.87 18.93 -3.92
N ILE A 74 -6.24 20.20 -4.13
CA ILE A 74 -7.63 20.65 -3.99
C ILE A 74 -8.29 20.52 -5.37
N THR A 75 -9.34 19.71 -5.45
CA THR A 75 -10.13 19.58 -6.67
C THR A 75 -11.01 20.81 -6.92
N GLU A 76 -11.52 20.98 -8.14
CA GLU A 76 -12.52 22.03 -8.47
C GLU A 76 -13.73 22.01 -7.53
N LYS A 77 -14.06 20.84 -6.96
CA LYS A 77 -15.14 20.66 -5.98
C LYS A 77 -14.75 21.04 -4.54
N LYS A 78 -13.61 21.72 -4.34
CA LYS A 78 -13.03 22.07 -3.03
C LYS A 78 -12.79 20.88 -2.11
N LYS A 79 -12.66 19.67 -2.68
CA LYS A 79 -12.33 18.46 -1.94
C LYS A 79 -10.84 18.20 -2.05
N GLU A 80 -10.20 17.99 -0.91
CA GLU A 80 -8.81 17.53 -0.84
C GLU A 80 -8.73 16.05 -1.21
N VAL A 81 -7.81 15.73 -2.12
CA VAL A 81 -7.56 14.37 -2.61
C VAL A 81 -6.05 14.16 -2.69
N GLY A 82 -5.58 12.94 -2.40
CA GLY A 82 -4.17 12.60 -2.54
C GLY A 82 -3.66 12.84 -3.95
N LEU A 83 -2.42 13.33 -4.08
CA LEU A 83 -1.88 13.80 -5.35
C LEU A 83 -1.82 12.70 -6.41
N THR A 84 -1.48 11.47 -6.01
CA THR A 84 -1.48 10.30 -6.92
C THR A 84 -2.83 10.08 -7.59
N GLU A 85 -3.91 10.07 -6.79
CA GLU A 85 -5.26 9.84 -7.31
C GLU A 85 -5.70 11.01 -8.22
N HIS A 86 -5.34 12.24 -7.84
CA HIS A 86 -5.63 13.43 -8.62
C HIS A 86 -4.94 13.43 -9.98
N ILE A 87 -3.61 13.28 -10.01
CA ILE A 87 -2.79 13.34 -11.22
C ILE A 87 -3.15 12.19 -12.18
N VAL A 88 -3.20 10.95 -11.71
CA VAL A 88 -3.53 9.80 -12.57
C VAL A 88 -4.97 9.90 -13.07
N GLY A 89 -5.89 10.38 -12.24
CA GLY A 89 -7.29 10.56 -12.58
C GLY A 89 -7.50 11.62 -13.67
N LEU A 90 -6.79 12.75 -13.58
CA LEU A 90 -6.90 13.87 -14.51
C LEU A 90 -6.07 13.68 -15.78
N CYS A 91 -4.76 13.46 -15.63
CA CYS A 91 -3.81 13.47 -16.75
C CYS A 91 -4.01 12.25 -17.66
N LEU A 92 -4.25 11.07 -17.07
CA LEU A 92 -4.41 9.83 -17.83
C LEU A 92 -5.88 9.48 -18.09
N LYS A 93 -6.83 10.21 -17.49
CA LYS A 93 -8.27 9.94 -17.56
C LYS A 93 -8.62 8.50 -17.14
N LYS A 94 -7.87 7.93 -16.19
CA LYS A 94 -8.04 6.54 -15.68
C LYS A 94 -8.39 6.54 -14.18
N LYS A 95 -9.62 6.91 -13.84
CA LYS A 95 -10.09 6.97 -12.43
C LYS A 95 -9.88 5.68 -11.63
N LYS A 96 -10.09 4.51 -12.25
CA LYS A 96 -9.88 3.21 -11.58
C LYS A 96 -8.39 2.96 -11.29
N ASP A 97 -7.53 3.23 -12.26
CA ASP A 97 -6.07 3.07 -12.10
C ASP A 97 -5.54 4.07 -11.06
N ALA A 98 -6.12 5.26 -10.99
CA ALA A 98 -5.77 6.29 -10.01
C ALA A 98 -6.04 5.84 -8.57
N ALA A 99 -7.26 5.35 -8.30
CA ALA A 99 -7.63 4.82 -7.00
C ALA A 99 -6.77 3.60 -6.63
N LEU A 100 -6.47 2.74 -7.61
CA LEU A 100 -5.65 1.55 -7.38
C LEU A 100 -4.18 1.91 -7.11
N ALA A 101 -3.60 2.88 -7.82
CA ALA A 101 -2.24 3.34 -7.58
C ALA A 101 -2.08 3.94 -6.17
N ALA A 102 -3.02 4.80 -5.75
CA ALA A 102 -3.04 5.35 -4.40
C ALA A 102 -3.21 4.27 -3.32
N LEU A 103 -4.05 3.26 -3.58
CA LEU A 103 -4.22 2.10 -2.71
C LEU A 103 -2.90 1.32 -2.55
N LEU A 104 -2.20 1.06 -3.65
CA LEU A 104 -0.92 0.33 -3.62
C LEU A 104 0.15 1.09 -2.82
N GLN A 105 0.20 2.41 -2.90
CA GLN A 105 1.12 3.23 -2.09
C GLN A 105 0.82 3.11 -0.58
N ARG A 106 -0.46 3.12 -0.20
CA ARG A 106 -0.87 2.90 1.20
C ARG A 106 -0.52 1.49 1.66
N ALA A 107 -0.92 0.48 0.89
CA ALA A 107 -0.61 -0.92 1.20
C ALA A 107 0.90 -1.18 1.29
N ALA A 108 1.72 -0.50 0.48
CA ALA A 108 3.17 -0.58 0.57
C ALA A 108 3.71 -0.04 1.91
N SER A 109 3.14 1.06 2.40
CA SER A 109 3.52 1.64 3.71
C SER A 109 3.17 0.67 4.85
N ASP A 110 1.95 0.11 4.82
CA ASP A 110 1.47 -0.86 5.80
C ASP A 110 2.32 -2.15 5.80
N ILE A 111 2.69 -2.65 4.61
CA ILE A 111 3.57 -3.83 4.46
C ILE A 111 4.95 -3.55 5.03
N LEU A 112 5.54 -2.38 4.72
CA LEU A 112 6.87 -2.02 5.21
C LEU A 112 6.88 -1.91 6.75
N GLU A 113 5.88 -1.25 7.32
CA GLU A 113 5.74 -1.12 8.76
C GLU A 113 5.58 -2.50 9.42
N ALA A 114 4.68 -3.34 8.91
CA ALA A 114 4.49 -4.69 9.41
C ALA A 114 5.74 -5.57 9.26
N HIS A 115 6.56 -5.36 8.23
CA HIS A 115 7.83 -6.06 8.04
C HIS A 115 8.86 -5.63 9.10
N SER A 116 8.98 -4.32 9.36
CA SER A 116 9.94 -3.76 10.33
C SER A 116 9.73 -4.29 11.76
N HIS A 117 8.47 -4.42 12.21
CA HIS A 117 8.14 -4.95 13.54
C HIS A 117 8.54 -6.43 13.73
N ALA A 118 8.71 -7.19 12.65
CA ALA A 118 9.16 -8.58 12.75
C ALA A 118 10.69 -8.71 12.69
N ALA A 119 11.42 -7.77 12.09
CA ALA A 119 12.88 -7.81 12.08
C ALA A 119 13.48 -7.59 13.48
N SER A 120 12.71 -6.99 14.41
CA SER A 120 13.05 -6.87 15.83
C SER A 120 12.78 -8.13 16.66
N GLY A 121 12.00 -9.09 16.13
CA GLY A 121 11.88 -10.44 16.69
C GLY A 121 12.80 -11.39 15.94
N GLY A 122 13.31 -12.45 16.58
CA GLY A 122 14.16 -13.43 15.91
C GLY A 122 13.50 -14.02 14.65
N ALA A 123 14.30 -14.39 13.65
CA ALA A 123 13.85 -14.80 12.31
C ALA A 123 12.85 -15.99 12.27
N ASP A 124 12.70 -16.73 13.37
CA ASP A 124 11.89 -17.94 13.46
C ASP A 124 10.63 -17.81 14.34
N ASP A 125 10.38 -16.65 14.97
CA ASP A 125 9.25 -16.49 15.90
C ASP A 125 8.04 -15.83 15.24
N VAL A 126 7.31 -16.60 14.43
CA VAL A 126 5.99 -16.20 13.91
C VAL A 126 4.99 -15.92 15.06
N GLY A 127 5.20 -16.52 16.23
CA GLY A 127 4.39 -16.31 17.45
C GLY A 127 4.61 -14.96 18.12
N GLY A 128 5.75 -14.30 17.86
CA GLY A 128 6.13 -13.01 18.45
C GLY A 128 5.67 -11.78 17.66
N ILE A 129 5.01 -11.93 16.51
CA ILE A 129 4.55 -10.80 15.70
C ILE A 129 3.35 -10.14 16.39
N PRO A 130 3.41 -8.82 16.72
CA PRO A 130 2.29 -8.12 17.33
C PRO A 130 1.03 -8.18 16.48
N ASP A 131 -0.13 -8.29 17.12
CA ASP A 131 -1.42 -8.33 16.42
C ASP A 131 -1.63 -7.11 15.51
N GLU A 132 -1.17 -5.93 15.92
CA GLU A 132 -1.23 -4.72 15.09
C GLU A 132 -0.48 -4.90 13.76
N ALA A 133 0.69 -5.53 13.78
CA ALA A 133 1.46 -5.80 12.56
C ALA A 133 0.78 -6.84 11.66
N LYS A 134 0.13 -7.87 12.25
CA LYS A 134 -0.69 -8.83 11.51
C LYS A 134 -1.88 -8.14 10.84
N VAL A 135 -2.57 -7.27 11.57
CA VAL A 135 -3.71 -6.49 11.07
C VAL A 135 -3.28 -5.59 9.91
N LYS A 136 -2.19 -4.82 10.05
CA LYS A 136 -1.67 -3.96 8.97
C LYS A 136 -1.35 -4.76 7.72
N LEU A 137 -0.59 -5.85 7.84
CA LEU A 137 -0.28 -6.73 6.71
C LEU A 137 -1.54 -7.32 6.08
N GLY A 138 -2.46 -7.82 6.90
CA GLY A 138 -3.72 -8.41 6.47
C GLY A 138 -4.63 -7.42 5.74
N LEU A 139 -4.74 -6.18 6.23
CA LEU A 139 -5.50 -5.11 5.58
C LEU A 139 -4.86 -4.67 4.26
N ALA A 140 -3.53 -4.57 4.21
CA ALA A 140 -2.79 -4.29 2.98
C ALA A 140 -3.06 -5.35 1.91
N ILE A 141 -2.94 -6.63 2.27
CA ILE A 141 -3.22 -7.75 1.35
C ILE A 141 -4.70 -7.80 0.94
N ARG A 142 -5.62 -7.63 1.90
CA ARG A 142 -7.06 -7.64 1.65
C ARG A 142 -7.49 -6.53 0.69
N SER A 143 -6.96 -5.34 0.86
CA SER A 143 -7.29 -4.18 0.03
C SER A 143 -6.66 -4.26 -1.37
N ALA A 144 -5.39 -4.68 -1.46
CA ALA A 144 -4.68 -4.82 -2.73
C ALA A 144 -5.06 -6.09 -3.52
N LYS A 145 -5.65 -7.09 -2.87
CA LYS A 145 -6.02 -8.39 -3.46
C LYS A 145 -4.82 -8.97 -4.22
N ASP A 146 -5.02 -9.56 -5.40
CA ASP A 146 -3.96 -10.17 -6.21
C ASP A 146 -2.78 -9.22 -6.56
N LEU A 147 -2.92 -7.92 -6.35
CA LEU A 147 -1.85 -6.93 -6.58
C LEU A 147 -0.99 -6.66 -5.33
N TRP A 148 -1.22 -7.34 -4.21
CA TRP A 148 -0.47 -7.08 -2.97
C TRP A 148 1.05 -7.33 -3.12
N LYS A 149 1.46 -8.23 -4.02
CA LYS A 149 2.88 -8.44 -4.38
C LYS A 149 3.50 -7.25 -5.13
N VAL A 150 2.67 -6.45 -5.83
CA VAL A 150 3.09 -5.17 -6.40
C VAL A 150 3.30 -4.15 -5.28
N ALA A 151 2.41 -4.13 -4.28
CA ALA A 151 2.59 -3.30 -3.09
C ALA A 151 3.83 -3.70 -2.28
N ALA A 152 4.17 -4.99 -2.18
CA ALA A 152 5.42 -5.44 -1.55
C ALA A 152 6.68 -4.95 -2.29
N ARG A 153 6.67 -4.89 -3.63
CA ARG A 153 7.76 -4.27 -4.41
C ARG A 153 7.86 -2.77 -4.13
N LEU A 154 6.73 -2.06 -4.07
CA LEU A 154 6.71 -0.64 -3.66
C LEU A 154 7.26 -0.45 -2.24
N ALA A 155 6.95 -1.36 -1.32
CA ALA A 155 7.46 -1.33 0.05
C ALA A 155 9.00 -1.49 0.11
N HIS A 156 9.58 -2.24 -0.84
CA HIS A 156 11.03 -2.24 -1.02
C HIS A 156 11.55 -0.89 -1.54
N ILE A 157 10.91 -0.31 -2.56
CA ILE A 157 11.30 1.01 -3.09
C ILE A 157 11.26 2.09 -2.01
N LEU A 158 10.29 2.06 -1.09
CA LEU A 158 10.20 2.98 0.05
C LEU A 158 11.44 2.99 0.95
N GLN A 159 12.22 1.91 0.99
CA GLN A 159 13.46 1.81 1.76
C GLN A 159 14.66 2.43 1.03
N LEU A 160 14.54 2.63 -0.29
CA LEU A 160 15.60 3.21 -1.10
C LEU A 160 15.62 4.74 -0.95
N PRO A 161 16.78 5.41 -1.10
CA PRO A 161 16.89 6.86 -0.94
C PRO A 161 15.89 7.65 -1.78
N PHE A 162 15.63 7.21 -3.02
CA PHE A 162 14.73 7.86 -3.96
C PHE A 162 13.25 7.52 -3.80
N GLY A 163 12.89 6.51 -2.99
CA GLY A 163 11.49 6.18 -2.67
C GLY A 163 10.94 6.92 -1.45
N LYS A 164 11.78 7.65 -0.73
CA LYS A 164 11.37 8.47 0.42
C LYS A 164 10.41 9.58 -0.01
N SER A 165 9.55 9.99 0.93
CA SER A 165 8.64 11.11 0.68
C SER A 165 9.42 12.40 0.53
N LEU A 166 9.03 13.22 -0.44
CA LEU A 166 9.58 14.55 -0.63
C LEU A 166 8.93 15.60 0.28
N ASN A 167 7.85 15.25 0.97
CA ASN A 167 7.21 16.15 1.93
C ASN A 167 7.99 16.24 3.25
N ASP A 168 8.74 15.19 3.60
CA ASP A 168 9.52 15.11 4.86
C ASP A 168 10.95 15.63 4.71
N GLN A 169 11.46 15.71 3.48
CA GLN A 169 12.83 16.15 3.20
C GLN A 169 12.82 17.65 2.94
N GLY A 170 13.52 18.41 3.79
CA GLY A 170 13.69 19.86 3.69
C GLY A 170 14.46 20.33 2.44
N GLY A 171 13.92 20.06 1.24
CA GLY A 171 14.29 20.71 -0.02
C GLY A 171 15.36 20.04 -0.87
N ALA A 172 16.06 19.00 -0.42
CA ALA A 172 17.15 18.40 -1.20
C ALA A 172 16.73 17.07 -1.86
N ALA A 173 16.38 17.12 -3.15
CA ALA A 173 16.33 15.92 -3.98
C ALA A 173 17.76 15.40 -4.17
N CYS A 174 18.02 14.12 -3.86
CA CYS A 174 19.31 13.49 -4.10
C CYS A 174 19.66 13.57 -5.60
N SER A 175 20.75 14.24 -5.93
CA SER A 175 21.22 14.48 -7.31
C SER A 175 22.00 13.30 -7.90
N ALA A 176 21.61 12.06 -7.59
CA ALA A 176 22.21 10.90 -8.22
C ALA A 176 21.57 10.72 -9.61
N ASP A 177 22.38 10.52 -10.65
CA ASP A 177 21.88 10.09 -11.95
C ASP A 177 21.02 8.82 -11.77
N PRO A 178 19.84 8.69 -12.42
CA PRO A 178 19.19 7.40 -12.57
C PRO A 178 20.11 6.49 -13.38
N CYS A 179 20.93 5.73 -12.68
CA CYS A 179 21.39 4.46 -13.19
C CYS A 179 20.20 3.50 -13.15
N SER A 180 20.08 2.68 -14.19
CA SER A 180 19.23 1.49 -14.09
C SER A 180 19.56 0.76 -12.78
N PRO A 181 18.55 0.23 -12.07
CA PRO A 181 18.82 -0.52 -10.86
C PRO A 181 19.83 -1.62 -11.17
N GLY A 182 20.88 -1.72 -10.37
CA GLY A 182 21.85 -2.81 -10.48
C GLY A 182 21.18 -4.15 -10.19
N GLU A 183 21.71 -5.23 -10.76
CA GLU A 183 21.18 -6.59 -10.56
C GLU A 183 21.10 -6.96 -9.07
N GLU A 184 22.05 -6.48 -8.25
CA GLU A 184 22.04 -6.69 -6.80
C GLU A 184 20.82 -6.07 -6.12
N GLU A 185 20.42 -4.85 -6.49
CA GLU A 185 19.26 -4.19 -5.91
C GLU A 185 17.95 -4.86 -6.35
N LEU A 186 17.89 -5.33 -7.60
CA LEU A 186 16.76 -6.13 -8.07
C LEU A 186 16.66 -7.47 -7.32
N ALA A 187 17.79 -8.11 -7.04
CA ALA A 187 17.83 -9.33 -6.23
C ALA A 187 17.38 -9.07 -4.77
N LYS A 188 17.80 -7.95 -4.16
CA LYS A 188 17.31 -7.53 -2.83
C LYS A 188 15.80 -7.30 -2.83
N ALA A 189 15.25 -6.70 -3.87
CA ALA A 189 13.82 -6.51 -4.02
C ALA A 189 13.07 -7.84 -4.10
N ALA A 190 13.56 -8.79 -4.91
CA ALA A 190 12.98 -10.12 -5.02
C ALA A 190 13.00 -10.85 -3.67
N LEU A 191 14.14 -10.84 -2.97
CA LEU A 191 14.27 -11.43 -1.63
C LEU A 191 13.32 -10.77 -0.61
N PHE A 192 13.16 -9.45 -0.66
CA PHE A 192 12.22 -8.74 0.21
C PHE A 192 10.78 -9.22 -0.04
N VAL A 193 10.37 -9.32 -1.30
CA VAL A 193 9.04 -9.82 -1.67
C VAL A 193 8.85 -11.26 -1.18
N SER A 194 9.82 -12.14 -1.42
CA SER A 194 9.77 -13.53 -0.93
C SER A 194 9.60 -13.61 0.60
N ARG A 195 10.31 -12.79 1.37
CA ARG A 195 10.16 -12.75 2.84
C ARG A 195 8.78 -12.26 3.28
N VAL A 196 8.22 -11.25 2.61
CA VAL A 196 6.84 -10.80 2.88
C VAL A 196 5.85 -11.92 2.53
N GLU A 197 6.09 -12.66 1.44
CA GLU A 197 5.28 -13.80 1.04
C GLU A 197 5.30 -14.96 2.03
N GLU A 198 6.47 -15.43 2.41
CA GLU A 198 6.65 -16.47 3.43
C GLU A 198 5.94 -16.08 4.73
N LYS A 199 6.09 -14.82 5.16
CA LYS A 199 5.42 -14.30 6.35
C LYS A 199 3.90 -14.26 6.21
N ALA A 200 3.38 -13.79 5.07
CA ALA A 200 1.95 -13.76 4.82
C ALA A 200 1.35 -15.18 4.83
N VAL A 201 2.05 -16.17 4.26
CA VAL A 201 1.64 -17.58 4.29
C VAL A 201 1.69 -18.14 5.71
N ALA A 202 2.77 -17.90 6.45
CA ALA A 202 2.91 -18.37 7.84
C ALA A 202 1.81 -17.81 8.75
N LEU A 203 1.37 -16.57 8.50
CA LEU A 203 0.26 -15.93 9.21
C LEU A 203 -1.12 -16.24 8.61
N LYS A 204 -1.23 -17.06 7.55
CA LYS A 204 -2.50 -17.36 6.84
C LYS A 204 -3.21 -16.11 6.29
N LEU A 205 -2.43 -15.10 5.91
CA LEU A 205 -2.88 -13.82 5.36
C LEU A 205 -2.66 -13.68 3.85
N ASP A 206 -1.96 -14.61 3.20
CA ASP A 206 -1.64 -14.60 1.77
C ASP A 206 -2.86 -14.47 0.85
N LYS A 207 -4.05 -14.83 1.37
CA LYS A 207 -5.37 -14.69 0.74
C LYS A 207 -6.35 -13.89 1.60
N ALA A 208 -5.91 -12.87 2.33
CA ALA A 208 -6.75 -12.11 3.26
C ALA A 208 -8.02 -11.48 2.62
N TRP A 209 -8.05 -11.28 1.30
CA TRP A 209 -9.26 -10.84 0.57
C TRP A 209 -10.35 -11.91 0.46
N GLN A 210 -10.02 -13.18 0.67
CA GLN A 210 -10.97 -14.30 0.66
C GLN A 210 -11.53 -14.62 2.04
N ILE A 211 -10.94 -14.08 3.12
CA ILE A 211 -11.44 -14.25 4.48
C ILE A 211 -12.84 -13.63 4.57
N LYS A 212 -13.82 -14.48 4.87
CA LYS A 212 -15.21 -14.05 5.10
C LYS A 212 -15.40 -13.65 6.55
N PRO A 213 -16.22 -12.62 6.82
CA PRO A 213 -16.65 -12.31 8.19
C PRO A 213 -17.20 -13.56 8.89
N LEU A 214 -16.74 -13.84 10.12
CA LEU A 214 -17.22 -14.97 10.93
C LEU A 214 -18.69 -14.82 11.33
N ILE A 215 -19.12 -13.58 11.53
CA ILE A 215 -20.48 -13.22 11.99
C ILE A 215 -21.07 -12.27 10.96
N ASN A 216 -22.30 -12.55 10.51
CA ASN A 216 -22.99 -11.66 9.57
C ASN A 216 -23.62 -10.46 10.29
N GLY A 217 -24.05 -9.43 9.54
CA GLY A 217 -24.61 -8.21 10.13
C GLY A 217 -25.85 -8.44 11.00
N LYS A 218 -26.68 -9.45 10.70
CA LYS A 218 -27.88 -9.78 11.47
C LYS A 218 -27.52 -10.40 12.82
N GLU A 219 -26.57 -11.31 12.83
CA GLU A 219 -26.04 -11.91 14.04
C GLU A 219 -25.29 -10.88 14.88
N LEU A 220 -24.53 -9.97 14.25
CA LEU A 220 -23.83 -8.90 14.95
C LEU A 220 -24.81 -7.99 15.73
N MET A 221 -25.95 -7.63 15.12
CA MET A 221 -27.01 -6.88 15.79
C MET A 221 -27.57 -7.62 17.00
N SER A 222 -27.70 -8.95 16.90
CA SER A 222 -28.17 -9.80 18.00
C SER A 222 -27.15 -9.88 19.14
N VAL A 223 -25.89 -10.18 18.80
CA VAL A 223 -24.78 -10.31 19.76
C VAL A 223 -24.57 -9.01 20.53
N LEU A 224 -24.52 -7.88 19.82
CA LEU A 224 -24.25 -6.57 20.44
C LEU A 224 -25.51 -5.92 21.03
N ASN A 225 -26.70 -6.42 20.72
CA ASN A 225 -27.98 -5.77 21.01
C ASN A 225 -27.96 -4.28 20.60
N ALA A 226 -27.45 -4.00 19.39
CA ALA A 226 -27.21 -2.66 18.87
C ALA A 226 -27.67 -2.55 17.41
N ARG A 227 -27.92 -1.33 16.94
CA ARG A 227 -28.31 -1.02 15.56
C ARG A 227 -27.64 0.27 15.09
N GLY A 228 -27.59 0.46 13.77
CA GLY A 228 -27.07 1.69 13.17
C GLY A 228 -25.53 1.71 13.04
N PRO A 229 -24.88 2.91 13.10
CA PRO A 229 -23.46 3.08 12.79
C PRO A 229 -22.50 2.21 13.62
N ILE A 230 -22.89 1.85 14.84
CA ILE A 230 -22.13 0.95 15.74
C ILE A 230 -21.85 -0.39 15.05
N ILE A 231 -22.79 -0.92 14.27
CA ILE A 231 -22.60 -2.19 13.54
C ILE A 231 -21.50 -2.06 12.48
N GLY A 232 -21.38 -0.91 11.83
CA GLY A 232 -20.30 -0.65 10.87
C GLY A 232 -18.93 -0.66 11.54
N LYS A 233 -18.80 0.01 12.70
CA LYS A 233 -17.56 -0.02 13.50
C LYS A 233 -17.23 -1.45 13.95
N ALA A 234 -18.22 -2.18 14.47
CA ALA A 234 -18.06 -3.56 14.91
C ALA A 234 -17.63 -4.51 13.77
N VAL A 235 -18.10 -4.30 12.54
CA VAL A 235 -17.63 -5.05 11.38
C VAL A 235 -16.14 -4.76 11.11
N GLY A 236 -15.71 -3.51 11.22
CA GLY A 236 -14.29 -3.14 11.11
C GLY A 236 -13.43 -3.85 12.15
N GLU A 237 -13.83 -3.78 13.42
CA GLU A 237 -13.11 -4.42 14.52
C GLU A 237 -13.10 -5.95 14.42
N MET A 238 -14.20 -6.57 13.97
CA MET A 238 -14.24 -8.01 13.69
C MET A 238 -13.24 -8.39 12.60
N VAL A 239 -13.15 -7.61 11.52
CA VAL A 239 -12.18 -7.87 10.45
C VAL A 239 -10.75 -7.76 10.99
N ASN A 240 -10.44 -6.72 11.78
CA ASN A 240 -9.13 -6.58 12.41
C ASN A 240 -8.83 -7.79 13.30
N TRP A 241 -9.78 -8.19 14.15
CA TRP A 241 -9.60 -9.36 15.02
C TRP A 241 -9.34 -10.64 14.23
N GLN A 242 -10.09 -10.88 13.14
CA GLN A 242 -9.89 -12.06 12.27
C GLN A 242 -8.53 -12.06 11.55
N LEU A 243 -7.98 -10.89 11.23
CA LEU A 243 -6.64 -10.78 10.63
C LEU A 243 -5.54 -11.02 11.67
N ALA A 244 -5.77 -10.66 12.93
CA ALA A 244 -4.87 -11.00 14.04
C ALA A 244 -4.96 -12.48 14.46
N HIS A 245 -6.15 -13.06 14.35
CA HIS A 245 -6.50 -14.42 14.80
C HIS A 245 -7.14 -15.21 13.65
N PRO A 246 -6.37 -15.62 12.63
CA PRO A 246 -6.91 -16.30 11.44
C PRO A 246 -7.57 -17.65 11.74
N ASP A 247 -7.18 -18.32 12.83
CA ASP A 247 -7.77 -19.58 13.31
C ASP A 247 -8.84 -19.37 14.40
N GLY A 248 -9.18 -18.12 14.69
CA GLY A 248 -10.13 -17.77 15.75
C GLY A 248 -11.55 -18.28 15.46
N SER A 249 -12.20 -18.80 16.49
CA SER A 249 -13.57 -19.30 16.42
C SER A 249 -14.63 -18.19 16.42
N VAL A 250 -15.86 -18.56 16.07
CA VAL A 250 -17.02 -17.66 16.14
C VAL A 250 -17.28 -17.23 17.59
N GLU A 251 -17.08 -18.12 18.55
CA GLU A 251 -17.28 -17.91 19.98
C GLU A 251 -16.28 -16.90 20.54
N GLU A 252 -14.99 -17.05 20.20
CA GLU A 252 -13.93 -16.11 20.60
C GLU A 252 -14.16 -14.73 19.99
N CYS A 253 -14.57 -14.67 18.71
CA CYS A 253 -14.92 -13.42 18.04
C CYS A 253 -16.10 -12.71 18.74
N LYS A 254 -17.14 -13.46 19.13
CA LYS A 254 -18.27 -12.90 19.90
C LYS A 254 -17.82 -12.36 21.26
N ALA A 255 -16.98 -13.10 21.97
CA ALA A 255 -16.44 -12.67 23.25
C ALA A 255 -15.62 -11.38 23.11
N PHE A 256 -14.79 -11.28 22.07
CA PHE A 256 -14.05 -10.06 21.74
C PHE A 256 -15.00 -8.88 21.47
N LEU A 257 -16.01 -9.06 20.60
CA LEU A 257 -16.96 -8.01 20.24
C LEU A 257 -17.76 -7.50 21.44
N LEU A 258 -18.17 -8.38 22.35
CA LEU A 258 -18.83 -7.99 23.60
C LEU A 258 -17.90 -7.19 24.52
N LYS A 259 -16.62 -7.57 24.59
CA LYS A 259 -15.61 -6.86 25.38
C LYS A 259 -15.38 -5.43 24.87
N ILE A 260 -15.34 -5.22 23.55
CA ILE A 260 -15.09 -3.89 22.96
C ILE A 260 -16.37 -3.07 22.76
N LYS A 261 -17.56 -3.63 22.97
CA LYS A 261 -18.82 -2.91 22.80
C LYS A 261 -18.84 -1.51 23.44
N PRO A 262 -18.34 -1.29 24.68
CA PRO A 262 -18.34 0.04 25.30
C PRO A 262 -17.50 1.09 24.57
N THR A 263 -16.54 0.69 23.73
CA THR A 263 -15.71 1.61 22.95
C THR A 263 -16.30 1.93 21.58
N LEU A 264 -17.40 1.26 21.19
CA LEU A 264 -18.06 1.45 19.89
C LEU A 264 -19.18 2.50 19.93
N GLU A 265 -19.77 2.72 21.11
CA GLU A 265 -20.81 3.72 21.41
C GLU A 265 -20.24 5.15 21.31
#